data_AF-A0A2S0PDZ9-F1
#
_entry.id   AF-A0A2S0PDZ9-F1
#
_cell.length_a   1.000
_cell.length_b   1.000
_cell.length_c   1.000
_cell.angle_alpha   90.00
_cell.angle_beta   90.00
_cell.angle_gamma   90.00
#
_symmetry.space_group_name_H-M   'P 1'
#
loop_
_entity.id
_entity.type
_entity.pdbx_description
1 polymer ?
#
loop_
_entity_poly.entity_id
_entity_poly.type
_entity_poly.pdbx_seq_one_letter_code
_entity_poly.pdbx_strand_id
1 'polypeptide(L)'
;MNVLARPHPVPLSPLLLALSLAFPATAMADDPAATLEHVTVSDERQRGFLADTVEVGTFRGASILEVPATVNVVTREVLDAQAATGIHDALRNTAGVTRQQLAGDTFDHLAIRGITLENRSNYRLNGSLPLINLVGTPLENKERVEVLKGVSALYYGFTTPAGIVNLVSKRAGFTPVSRAGLTLDDNGGTLLSADLGRRFGERQQYGVRINAVGGTLRSAINGVDGRRELASLALDWKASERLNLKADIEHYRKKITEQTSLIVPKARNGRIALPALPDPKQRLAPRWAVFDGQADNLLLRADYSLSDNWMLTLETGGTEASRRRAATQLDGYDIHSGDGRLSGQRQRGEWHSRLLRTQLVGQLQTGPLRHELIAGYAQSRLTQAAFDADSFQTRQNLYHPSELPWLPARGIRRNPAIHTSDRGLYAMDRLTLSPRWQLVAGLRHTDYRSHRADSRYTASLSTPLFAALFRPTPDMTLYASHASGLEQGARTPPRRSTATS
;
A
#
# COMPACT_ATOMS: atom_id res chain seq x y z
N MET A 1 -31.54 -4.74 33.87
CA MET A 1 -30.55 -5.79 34.18
C MET A 1 -30.16 -6.52 32.91
N ASN A 2 -28.90 -6.39 32.48
CA ASN A 2 -28.11 -7.47 31.90
C ASN A 2 -26.66 -6.99 31.72
N VAL A 3 -25.75 -7.84 32.19
CA VAL A 3 -24.36 -7.57 32.55
C VAL A 3 -23.51 -7.38 31.30
N LEU A 4 -22.92 -6.19 31.14
CA LEU A 4 -21.86 -5.93 30.17
C LEU A 4 -20.53 -6.25 30.83
N ALA A 5 -19.85 -7.28 30.33
CA ALA A 5 -18.47 -7.59 30.68
C ALA A 5 -17.59 -6.40 30.27
N ARG A 6 -17.02 -5.73 31.28
CA ARG A 6 -15.99 -4.71 31.10
C ARG A 6 -14.68 -5.42 30.71
N PRO A 7 -13.91 -4.93 29.71
CA PRO A 7 -12.55 -5.40 29.54
C PRO A 7 -11.72 -4.93 30.74
N HIS A 8 -11.10 -5.88 31.43
CA HIS A 8 -10.24 -5.61 32.57
C HIS A 8 -9.02 -4.78 32.10
N PRO A 9 -8.71 -3.65 32.76
CA PRO A 9 -7.41 -3.01 32.59
C PRO A 9 -6.37 -3.93 33.22
N VAL A 10 -5.39 -4.37 32.43
CA VAL A 10 -4.17 -4.99 32.97
C VAL A 10 -3.44 -3.90 33.75
N PRO A 11 -3.20 -4.06 35.07
CA PRO A 11 -2.43 -3.08 35.82
C PRO A 11 -0.98 -3.16 35.35
N LEU A 12 -0.51 -2.11 34.68
CA LEU A 12 0.91 -1.88 34.45
C LEU A 12 1.54 -1.55 35.80
N SER A 13 2.22 -2.53 36.41
CA SER A 13 3.10 -2.28 37.55
C SER A 13 4.18 -1.27 37.16
N PRO A 14 4.46 -0.25 37.99
CA PRO A 14 5.54 0.69 37.75
C PRO A 14 6.84 0.04 38.25
N LEU A 15 7.47 -0.79 37.43
CA LEU A 15 8.78 -1.37 37.75
C LEU A 15 9.78 -1.27 36.59
N LEU A 16 9.72 -0.16 35.85
CA LEU A 16 10.64 0.14 34.74
C LEU A 16 11.24 1.55 34.83
N LEU A 17 11.39 2.10 36.04
CA LEU A 17 12.00 3.42 36.25
C LEU A 17 13.10 3.45 37.33
N ALA A 18 13.82 2.33 37.52
CA ALA A 18 14.91 2.25 38.48
C ALA A 18 16.11 1.42 37.97
N LEU A 19 16.54 1.64 36.71
CA LEU A 19 17.84 1.15 36.23
C LEU A 19 18.67 2.23 35.53
N SER A 20 18.46 3.50 35.91
CA SER A 20 19.35 4.61 35.62
C SER A 20 20.05 5.00 36.92
N LEU A 21 21.39 4.99 36.92
CA LEU A 21 22.32 5.36 38.00
C LEU A 21 22.96 4.18 38.76
N ALA A 22 23.76 3.37 38.06
CA ALA A 22 25.04 2.86 38.58
C ALA A 22 25.77 2.06 37.48
N PHE A 23 26.67 2.71 36.73
CA PHE A 23 27.73 1.99 36.03
C PHE A 23 29.08 2.57 36.47
N PRO A 24 29.96 1.77 37.10
CA PRO A 24 31.34 2.17 37.32
C PRO A 24 32.07 2.19 35.97
N ALA A 25 32.89 3.21 35.75
CA ALA A 25 33.81 3.29 34.64
C ALA A 25 34.81 2.12 34.74
N THR A 26 34.61 1.09 33.93
CA THR A 26 35.61 0.07 33.66
C THR A 26 36.08 0.27 32.23
N ALA A 27 37.37 0.55 32.08
CA ALA A 27 38.03 0.63 30.79
C ALA A 27 37.99 -0.74 30.12
N MET A 28 37.42 -0.82 28.92
CA MET A 28 37.51 -1.98 28.04
C MET A 28 38.24 -1.57 26.76
N ALA A 29 39.14 -2.45 26.36
CA ALA A 29 40.09 -2.32 25.27
C ALA A 29 39.42 -2.14 23.90
N ASP A 30 40.17 -1.49 22.99
CA ASP A 30 39.87 -1.33 21.56
C ASP A 30 39.65 -2.71 20.91
N ASP A 31 38.39 -3.04 20.64
CA ASP A 31 38.01 -4.01 19.61
C ASP A 31 37.69 -3.20 18.33
N PRO A 32 38.07 -3.69 17.14
CA PRO A 32 38.00 -2.90 15.91
C PRO A 32 36.55 -2.50 15.64
N ALA A 33 36.35 -1.21 15.40
CA ALA A 33 35.07 -0.60 15.13
C ALA A 33 34.24 -1.45 14.15
N ALA A 34 33.17 -2.06 14.67
CA ALA A 34 32.05 -2.53 13.88
C ALA A 34 31.44 -1.29 13.24
N THR A 35 32.00 -0.91 12.09
CA THR A 35 31.40 0.05 11.19
C THR A 35 30.02 -0.49 10.83
N LEU A 36 29.00 0.38 10.82
CA LEU A 36 27.75 0.06 10.14
C LEU A 36 28.13 -0.60 8.82
N GLU A 37 27.58 -1.79 8.53
CA GLU A 37 27.28 -2.08 7.13
C GLU A 37 26.55 -0.85 6.68
N HIS A 38 27.27 -0.05 5.88
CA HIS A 38 26.85 1.25 5.39
C HIS A 38 25.38 1.09 5.05
N VAL A 39 24.52 2.10 5.29
CA VAL A 39 23.25 2.13 4.56
C VAL A 39 23.65 2.00 3.11
N THR A 40 23.52 0.77 2.63
CA THR A 40 24.11 0.37 1.39
C THR A 40 23.13 1.07 0.49
N VAL A 41 23.63 2.05 -0.26
CA VAL A 41 22.94 2.44 -1.48
C VAL A 41 22.92 1.14 -2.26
N SER A 42 21.85 0.37 -2.08
CA SER A 42 21.74 -0.98 -2.56
C SER A 42 21.56 -0.86 -4.06
N ASP A 43 22.71 -0.78 -4.74
CA ASP A 43 22.90 -1.36 -6.05
C ASP A 43 23.06 -2.89 -5.88
N GLU A 44 22.33 -3.49 -4.93
CA GLU A 44 22.20 -4.94 -4.82
C GLU A 44 21.30 -5.37 -5.97
N ARG A 45 21.96 -5.66 -7.09
CA ARG A 45 21.43 -6.38 -8.23
C ARG A 45 20.55 -7.52 -7.74
N GLN A 46 19.24 -7.36 -7.88
CA GLN A 46 18.31 -8.48 -7.87
C GLN A 46 18.81 -9.49 -8.90
N ARG A 47 18.93 -10.76 -8.52
CA ARG A 47 19.37 -11.80 -9.45
C ARG A 47 18.18 -12.30 -10.23
N GLY A 48 17.76 -11.53 -11.23
CA GLY A 48 16.62 -11.85 -12.08
C GLY A 48 15.32 -11.93 -11.27
N PHE A 49 14.83 -13.14 -11.02
CA PHE A 49 13.53 -13.35 -10.36
C PHE A 49 13.63 -13.46 -8.83
N LEU A 50 14.83 -13.46 -8.27
CA LEU A 50 15.07 -13.54 -6.84
C LEU A 50 15.38 -12.16 -6.25
N ALA A 51 14.77 -11.89 -5.11
CA ALA A 51 15.02 -10.72 -4.31
C ALA A 51 15.74 -11.08 -3.02
N ASP A 52 16.76 -10.30 -2.70
CA ASP A 52 17.57 -10.54 -1.50
C ASP A 52 17.11 -9.67 -0.32
N THR A 53 16.52 -8.49 -0.59
CA THR A 53 16.17 -7.47 0.41
C THR A 53 14.74 -6.95 0.29
N VAL A 54 14.28 -6.24 1.33
CA VAL A 54 12.93 -5.63 1.40
C VAL A 54 12.99 -4.14 1.75
N GLU A 55 11.99 -3.37 1.31
CA GLU A 55 11.77 -1.96 1.69
C GLU A 55 10.48 -1.75 2.49
N VAL A 56 9.80 -2.83 2.86
CA VAL A 56 8.53 -2.80 3.60
C VAL A 56 8.74 -2.99 5.11
N GLY A 57 7.99 -2.24 5.91
CA GLY A 57 7.97 -2.35 7.37
C GLY A 57 9.19 -1.75 8.06
N THR A 58 9.52 -2.27 9.25
CA THR A 58 10.70 -1.88 10.03
C THR A 58 12.01 -2.47 9.50
N PHE A 59 11.95 -3.43 8.57
CA PHE A 59 13.10 -4.22 8.09
C PHE A 59 13.67 -3.68 6.77
N ARG A 60 13.55 -2.37 6.53
CA ARG A 60 13.99 -1.75 5.27
C ARG A 60 15.49 -1.91 5.09
N GLY A 61 15.89 -2.44 3.94
CA GLY A 61 17.28 -2.77 3.61
C GLY A 61 17.75 -4.10 4.20
N ALA A 62 16.96 -4.79 5.02
CA ALA A 62 17.34 -6.10 5.56
C ALA A 62 17.14 -7.21 4.52
N SER A 63 17.92 -8.28 4.65
CA SER A 63 17.71 -9.49 3.87
C SER A 63 16.36 -10.14 4.20
N ILE A 64 15.71 -10.75 3.20
CA ILE A 64 14.45 -11.49 3.39
C ILE A 64 14.58 -12.56 4.48
N LEU A 65 15.75 -13.19 4.63
CA LEU A 65 16.02 -14.20 5.65
C LEU A 65 16.02 -13.65 7.08
N GLU A 66 16.02 -12.33 7.26
CA GLU A 66 16.00 -11.67 8.57
C GLU A 66 14.64 -11.09 8.93
N VAL A 67 13.64 -11.23 8.05
CA VAL A 67 12.30 -10.68 8.26
C VAL A 67 11.44 -11.75 8.94
N PRO A 68 11.01 -11.59 10.21
CA PRO A 68 10.14 -12.55 10.89
C PRO A 68 8.67 -12.40 10.48
N ALA A 69 8.43 -12.26 9.17
CA ALA A 69 7.10 -12.12 8.59
C ALA A 69 7.10 -12.65 7.15
N THR A 70 5.92 -13.02 6.66
CA THR A 70 5.79 -13.46 5.27
C THR A 70 5.84 -12.25 4.33
N VAL A 71 6.95 -12.11 3.62
CA VAL A 71 7.14 -11.08 2.58
C VAL A 71 7.31 -11.75 1.22
N ASN A 72 6.69 -11.18 0.20
CA ASN A 72 6.95 -11.52 -1.19
C ASN A 72 7.42 -10.28 -1.94
N VAL A 73 8.43 -10.44 -2.77
CA VAL A 73 9.00 -9.38 -3.59
C VAL A 73 8.90 -9.81 -5.04
N VAL A 74 8.29 -8.96 -5.86
CA VAL A 74 8.14 -9.15 -7.31
C VAL A 74 9.10 -8.17 -7.99
N THR A 75 10.22 -8.71 -8.49
CA THR A 75 11.32 -7.94 -9.09
C THR A 75 10.96 -7.32 -10.43
N ARG A 76 11.78 -6.40 -10.92
CA ARG A 76 11.57 -5.73 -12.21
C ARG A 76 11.45 -6.73 -13.35
N GLU A 77 12.30 -7.74 -13.34
CA GLU A 77 12.37 -8.78 -14.36
C GLU A 77 11.09 -9.63 -14.35
N VAL A 78 10.52 -9.94 -13.18
CA VAL A 78 9.23 -10.65 -13.08
C VAL A 78 8.10 -9.76 -13.57
N LEU A 79 8.09 -8.47 -13.20
CA LEU A 79 7.09 -7.53 -13.67
C LEU A 79 7.12 -7.39 -15.21
N ASP A 80 8.31 -7.33 -15.79
CA ASP A 80 8.50 -7.24 -17.25
C ASP A 80 8.10 -8.56 -17.94
N ALA A 81 8.56 -9.72 -17.43
CA ALA A 81 8.24 -11.03 -17.99
C ALA A 81 6.73 -11.36 -17.95
N GLN A 82 6.01 -10.83 -16.97
CA GLN A 82 4.56 -10.97 -16.86
C GLN A 82 3.78 -9.89 -17.62
N ALA A 83 4.46 -8.92 -18.23
CA ALA A 83 3.87 -7.72 -18.83
C ALA A 83 2.90 -7.00 -17.87
N ALA A 84 3.28 -6.88 -16.59
CA ALA A 84 2.42 -6.37 -15.55
C ALA A 84 2.12 -4.87 -15.74
N THR A 85 0.84 -4.52 -15.87
CA THR A 85 0.39 -3.13 -16.10
C THR A 85 -0.29 -2.48 -14.89
N GLY A 86 -0.62 -3.29 -13.88
CA GLY A 86 -1.23 -2.85 -12.64
C GLY A 86 -0.83 -3.73 -11.45
N ILE A 87 -1.21 -3.30 -10.25
CA ILE A 87 -0.79 -3.96 -9.00
C ILE A 87 -1.31 -5.41 -8.96
N HIS A 88 -2.53 -5.67 -9.46
CA HIS A 88 -3.01 -7.05 -9.52
C HIS A 88 -2.15 -7.91 -10.44
N ASP A 89 -1.80 -7.44 -11.64
CA ASP A 89 -0.96 -8.20 -12.58
C ASP A 89 0.39 -8.55 -11.94
N ALA A 90 1.00 -7.61 -11.22
CA ALA A 90 2.23 -7.84 -10.48
C ALA A 90 2.09 -8.95 -9.43
N LEU A 91 0.94 -9.00 -8.75
CA LEU A 91 0.72 -9.88 -7.59
C LEU A 91 -0.13 -11.11 -7.88
N ARG A 92 -0.56 -11.34 -9.12
CA ARG A 92 -1.47 -12.44 -9.50
C ARG A 92 -0.91 -13.82 -9.17
N ASN A 93 0.41 -13.96 -9.20
CA ASN A 93 1.12 -15.21 -8.87
C ASN A 93 1.63 -15.24 -7.42
N THR A 94 1.27 -14.25 -6.59
CA THR A 94 1.66 -14.21 -5.18
C THR A 94 0.63 -14.94 -4.33
N ALA A 95 1.04 -16.06 -3.71
CA ALA A 95 0.16 -16.87 -2.87
C ALA A 95 -0.55 -16.05 -1.79
N GLY A 96 -1.86 -16.27 -1.62
CA GLY A 96 -2.67 -15.58 -0.62
C GLY A 96 -3.01 -14.11 -0.96
N VAL A 97 -2.64 -13.62 -2.14
CA VAL A 97 -3.14 -12.35 -2.69
C VAL A 97 -4.23 -12.66 -3.71
N THR A 98 -5.37 -11.99 -3.59
CA THR A 98 -6.50 -12.16 -4.50
C THR A 98 -7.08 -10.81 -4.87
N ARG A 99 -7.85 -10.77 -5.96
CA ARG A 99 -8.61 -9.59 -6.36
C ARG A 99 -10.04 -9.70 -5.85
N GLN A 100 -10.57 -8.63 -5.28
CA GLN A 100 -11.92 -8.54 -4.73
C GLN A 100 -12.92 -7.84 -5.65
N GLN A 101 -12.47 -7.46 -6.85
CA GLN A 101 -13.29 -6.78 -7.86
C GLN A 101 -13.38 -7.61 -9.14
N LEU A 102 -14.57 -7.62 -9.74
CA LEU A 102 -14.84 -8.37 -10.98
C LEU A 102 -14.18 -7.74 -12.22
N ALA A 103 -14.16 -6.39 -12.32
CA ALA A 103 -13.65 -5.68 -13.50
C ALA A 103 -12.23 -5.12 -13.31
N GLY A 104 -11.33 -5.45 -14.25
CA GLY A 104 -9.90 -5.08 -14.40
C GLY A 104 -9.58 -3.61 -14.51
N ASP A 105 -10.50 -2.88 -15.12
CA ASP A 105 -10.08 -1.85 -16.06
C ASP A 105 -9.78 -0.51 -15.39
N THR A 106 -10.20 -0.30 -14.15
CA THR A 106 -10.08 1.00 -13.46
C THR A 106 -8.91 1.02 -12.50
N PHE A 107 -9.09 0.47 -11.30
CA PHE A 107 -8.09 0.29 -10.25
C PHE A 107 -8.25 -1.10 -9.64
N ASP A 108 -7.28 -1.50 -8.82
CA ASP A 108 -7.32 -2.81 -8.16
C ASP A 108 -7.80 -2.70 -6.72
N HIS A 109 -8.67 -3.64 -6.33
CA HIS A 109 -9.02 -3.86 -4.93
C HIS A 109 -8.55 -5.26 -4.56
N LEU A 110 -7.51 -5.35 -3.74
CA LEU A 110 -6.88 -6.61 -3.38
C LEU A 110 -7.31 -7.09 -1.99
N ALA A 111 -7.19 -8.38 -1.75
CA ALA A 111 -7.24 -9.00 -0.43
C ALA A 111 -6.00 -9.85 -0.19
N ILE A 112 -5.52 -9.84 1.05
CA ILE A 112 -4.41 -10.67 1.52
C ILE A 112 -4.95 -11.61 2.60
N ARG A 113 -4.75 -12.92 2.43
CA ARG A 113 -5.27 -13.98 3.31
C ARG A 113 -6.80 -13.85 3.52
N GLY A 114 -7.52 -13.44 2.48
CA GLY A 114 -8.98 -13.25 2.50
C GLY A 114 -9.47 -11.96 3.17
N ILE A 115 -8.58 -11.11 3.68
CA ILE A 115 -8.94 -9.81 4.26
C ILE A 115 -8.66 -8.71 3.23
N THR A 116 -9.67 -7.91 2.93
CA THR A 116 -9.61 -6.84 1.93
C THR A 116 -8.71 -5.68 2.39
N LEU A 117 -7.84 -5.22 1.49
CA LEU A 117 -7.03 -4.03 1.71
C LEU A 117 -7.89 -2.75 1.63
N GLU A 118 -7.58 -1.76 2.45
CA GLU A 118 -8.13 -0.41 2.29
C GLU A 118 -7.27 0.36 1.29
N ASN A 119 -7.86 0.71 0.15
CA ASN A 119 -7.19 1.38 -0.96
C ASN A 119 -6.63 2.76 -0.63
N ARG A 120 -6.99 3.34 0.52
CA ARG A 120 -6.49 4.64 0.98
C ARG A 120 -5.37 4.54 2.03
N SER A 121 -5.02 3.35 2.52
CA SER A 121 -4.04 3.21 3.62
C SER A 121 -3.10 2.01 3.54
N ASN A 122 -3.43 0.95 2.80
CA ASN A 122 -2.61 -0.28 2.74
C ASN A 122 -1.56 -0.28 1.60
N TYR A 123 -1.47 0.78 0.80
CA TYR A 123 -0.52 0.91 -0.31
C TYR A 123 0.54 1.96 0.02
N ARG A 124 1.82 1.65 -0.23
CA ARG A 124 2.96 2.50 0.13
C ARG A 124 3.88 2.75 -1.04
N LEU A 125 4.45 3.95 -1.13
CA LEU A 125 5.61 4.25 -1.99
C LEU A 125 6.88 4.27 -1.12
N ASN A 126 7.90 3.53 -1.55
CA ASN A 126 9.21 3.43 -0.89
C ASN A 126 9.11 3.18 0.62
N GLY A 127 8.22 2.26 1.01
CA GLY A 127 8.02 1.84 2.39
C GLY A 127 7.33 2.85 3.28
N SER A 128 7.00 4.07 2.79
CA SER A 128 6.62 5.18 3.66
C SER A 128 5.33 5.88 3.23
N LEU A 129 5.30 6.56 2.07
CA LEU A 129 4.20 7.42 1.66
C LEU A 129 2.90 6.60 1.43
N PRO A 130 1.78 6.88 2.13
CA PRO A 130 0.49 6.26 1.82
C PRO A 130 -0.03 6.70 0.45
N LEU A 131 -0.21 5.76 -0.46
CA LEU A 131 -0.81 6.01 -1.77
C LEU A 131 -2.33 5.85 -1.74
N ILE A 132 -3.02 6.60 -2.61
CA ILE A 132 -4.45 6.44 -2.86
C ILE A 132 -4.65 5.54 -4.10
N ASN A 133 -4.86 4.24 -3.87
CA ASN A 133 -5.10 3.26 -4.93
C ASN A 133 -6.57 3.29 -5.43
N LEU A 134 -7.01 4.45 -5.92
CA LEU A 134 -8.35 4.65 -6.50
C LEU A 134 -8.32 5.05 -7.98
N VAL A 135 -7.13 5.17 -8.57
CA VAL A 135 -6.87 5.64 -9.95
C VAL A 135 -6.30 4.54 -10.86
N GLY A 136 -5.67 3.51 -10.27
CA GLY A 136 -4.89 2.49 -10.99
C GLY A 136 -3.42 2.90 -11.02
N THR A 137 -2.63 2.38 -10.07
CA THR A 137 -1.23 2.77 -9.91
C THR A 137 -0.35 2.12 -10.99
N PRO A 138 0.40 2.91 -11.76
CA PRO A 138 1.29 2.39 -12.80
C PRO A 138 2.57 1.78 -12.22
N LEU A 139 3.23 0.92 -12.99
CA LEU A 139 4.38 0.12 -12.55
C LEU A 139 5.68 0.41 -13.30
N GLU A 140 5.65 1.19 -14.38
CA GLU A 140 6.79 1.37 -15.28
C GLU A 140 7.95 2.14 -14.64
N ASN A 141 7.65 2.97 -13.63
CA ASN A 141 8.64 3.66 -12.81
C ASN A 141 8.96 2.92 -11.50
N LYS A 142 8.42 1.71 -11.31
CA LYS A 142 8.68 0.89 -10.12
C LYS A 142 9.79 -0.12 -10.44
N GLU A 143 10.72 -0.24 -9.53
CA GLU A 143 11.76 -1.27 -9.56
C GLU A 143 11.17 -2.62 -9.13
N ARG A 144 10.28 -2.62 -8.13
CA ARG A 144 9.64 -3.83 -7.64
C ARG A 144 8.35 -3.53 -6.87
N VAL A 145 7.56 -4.57 -6.67
CA VAL A 145 6.36 -4.57 -5.80
C VAL A 145 6.56 -5.57 -4.68
N GLU A 146 6.35 -5.15 -3.44
CA GLU A 146 6.51 -6.00 -2.26
C GLU A 146 5.17 -6.15 -1.54
N VAL A 147 4.96 -7.31 -0.93
CA VAL A 147 3.77 -7.61 -0.14
C VAL A 147 4.19 -8.13 1.22
N LEU A 148 3.95 -7.34 2.27
CA LEU A 148 4.04 -7.78 3.65
C LEU A 148 2.67 -8.34 4.07
N LYS A 149 2.59 -9.62 4.41
CA LYS A 149 1.33 -10.26 4.77
C LYS A 149 1.11 -10.28 6.27
N GLY A 150 -0.09 -9.89 6.69
CA GLY A 150 -0.47 -9.83 8.09
C GLY A 150 -0.10 -8.51 8.75
N VAL A 151 0.05 -8.55 10.07
CA VAL A 151 0.02 -7.37 10.91
C VAL A 151 1.23 -6.45 10.69
N SER A 152 0.93 -5.20 10.36
CA SER A 152 1.88 -4.16 9.98
C SER A 152 1.83 -2.92 10.91
N ALA A 153 1.06 -3.00 12.00
CA ALA A 153 0.68 -1.83 12.80
C ALA A 153 1.85 -1.16 13.52
N LEU A 154 2.90 -1.91 13.90
CA LEU A 154 4.08 -1.35 14.54
C LEU A 154 4.70 -0.21 13.71
N TYR A 155 4.78 -0.36 12.40
CA TYR A 155 5.44 0.60 11.50
C TYR A 155 4.46 1.52 10.76
N TYR A 156 3.27 1.00 10.43
CA TYR A 156 2.29 1.68 9.58
C TYR A 156 1.08 2.21 10.33
N GLY A 157 0.96 1.89 11.61
CA GLY A 157 -0.14 2.32 12.46
C GLY A 157 -1.47 1.66 12.10
N PHE A 158 -2.51 2.47 12.05
CA PHE A 158 -3.91 2.07 11.91
C PHE A 158 -4.24 1.76 10.44
N THR A 159 -3.98 0.52 10.04
CA THR A 159 -4.28 -0.02 8.70
C THR A 159 -4.94 -1.39 8.83
N THR A 160 -5.73 -1.79 7.84
CA THR A 160 -6.33 -3.15 7.85
C THR A 160 -5.24 -4.21 8.10
N PRO A 161 -5.50 -5.23 8.94
CA PRO A 161 -4.49 -6.21 9.36
C PRO A 161 -4.11 -7.21 8.26
N ALA A 162 -4.71 -7.08 7.08
CA ALA A 162 -4.45 -7.91 5.91
C ALA A 162 -2.97 -7.89 5.49
N GLY A 163 -2.35 -6.70 5.50
CA GLY A 163 -0.97 -6.51 5.05
C GLY A 163 -0.74 -5.19 4.33
N ILE A 164 0.45 -5.02 3.78
CA ILE A 164 0.86 -3.83 3.04
C ILE A 164 1.37 -4.23 1.66
N VAL A 165 0.93 -3.49 0.64
CA VAL A 165 1.53 -3.52 -0.69
C VAL A 165 2.44 -2.31 -0.81
N ASN A 166 3.73 -2.55 -0.98
CA ASN A 166 4.75 -1.52 -1.15
C ASN A 166 5.21 -1.46 -2.61
N LEU A 167 5.35 -0.26 -3.14
CA LEU A 167 5.89 -0.02 -4.48
C LEU A 167 7.21 0.73 -4.33
N VAL A 168 8.27 0.17 -4.88
CA VAL A 168 9.62 0.75 -4.79
C VAL A 168 9.95 1.43 -6.10
N SER A 169 10.30 2.71 -6.08
CA SER A 169 10.64 3.49 -7.27
C SER A 169 11.99 3.08 -7.85
N LYS A 170 12.13 3.20 -9.17
CA LYS A 170 13.43 3.15 -9.85
C LYS A 170 14.34 4.29 -9.39
N ARG A 171 15.64 4.03 -9.41
CA ARG A 171 16.70 5.00 -9.07
C ARG A 171 17.76 5.06 -10.15
N ALA A 172 18.56 6.11 -10.13
CA ALA A 172 19.71 6.22 -11.02
C ALA A 172 20.91 5.48 -10.41
N GLY A 173 21.21 4.30 -10.94
CA GLY A 173 22.43 3.55 -10.63
C GLY A 173 23.67 4.11 -11.34
N PHE A 174 24.82 3.49 -11.12
CA PHE A 174 26.08 3.90 -11.73
C PHE A 174 26.13 3.67 -13.24
N THR A 175 25.38 2.68 -13.74
CA THR A 175 25.23 2.44 -15.17
C THR A 175 24.12 3.34 -15.74
N PRO A 176 24.42 4.21 -16.71
CA PRO A 176 23.41 5.01 -17.40
C PRO A 176 22.30 4.16 -18.03
N VAL A 177 21.04 4.58 -17.88
CA VAL A 177 19.89 3.96 -18.57
C VAL A 177 19.27 4.91 -19.57
N SER A 178 19.11 4.47 -20.82
CA SER A 178 18.34 5.17 -21.84
C SER A 178 17.53 4.17 -22.63
N ARG A 179 16.23 4.11 -22.35
CA ARG A 179 15.31 3.16 -22.98
C ARG A 179 14.10 3.92 -23.52
N ALA A 180 13.72 3.59 -24.73
CA ALA A 180 12.40 3.86 -25.28
C ALA A 180 11.72 2.50 -25.56
N GLY A 181 10.40 2.45 -25.41
CA GLY A 181 9.63 1.23 -25.62
C GLY A 181 8.30 1.52 -26.29
N LEU A 182 7.88 0.58 -27.13
CA LEU A 182 6.55 0.53 -27.74
C LEU A 182 5.89 -0.78 -27.32
N THR A 183 4.71 -0.70 -26.72
CA THR A 183 3.88 -1.86 -26.39
C THR A 183 2.63 -1.82 -27.25
N LEU A 184 2.32 -2.95 -27.89
CA LEU A 184 1.12 -3.18 -28.67
C LEU A 184 0.43 -4.44 -28.15
N ASP A 185 -0.90 -4.47 -28.16
CA ASP A 185 -1.69 -5.65 -27.82
C ASP A 185 -2.68 -6.02 -28.93
N ASP A 186 -3.23 -7.24 -28.85
CA ASP A 186 -4.18 -7.80 -29.80
C ASP A 186 -5.57 -7.12 -29.78
N ASN A 187 -5.84 -6.30 -28.76
CA ASN A 187 -7.04 -5.46 -28.67
C ASN A 187 -6.82 -4.08 -29.32
N GLY A 188 -5.61 -3.78 -29.81
CA GLY A 188 -5.24 -2.51 -30.42
C GLY A 188 -4.83 -1.42 -29.42
N GLY A 189 -4.49 -1.80 -28.19
CA GLY A 189 -3.83 -0.92 -27.24
C GLY A 189 -2.43 -0.54 -27.72
N THR A 190 -1.98 0.66 -27.38
CA THR A 190 -0.67 1.18 -27.79
C THR A 190 -0.12 2.07 -26.71
N LEU A 191 1.05 1.72 -26.17
CA LEU A 191 1.75 2.51 -25.16
C LEU A 191 3.16 2.84 -25.64
N LEU A 192 3.53 4.10 -25.49
CA LEU A 192 4.90 4.57 -25.61
C LEU A 192 5.48 4.77 -24.22
N SER A 193 6.74 4.38 -24.03
CA SER A 193 7.45 4.53 -22.77
C SER A 193 8.86 5.09 -22.99
N ALA A 194 9.32 5.87 -22.02
CA ALA A 194 10.69 6.36 -21.93
C ALA A 194 11.21 6.18 -20.50
N ASP A 195 12.46 5.77 -20.37
CA ASP A 195 13.15 5.54 -19.09
C ASP A 195 14.60 6.04 -19.21
N LEU A 196 14.92 7.10 -18.46
CA LEU A 196 16.22 7.77 -18.47
C LEU A 196 16.79 7.81 -17.06
N GLY A 197 18.00 7.30 -16.86
CA GLY A 197 18.69 7.30 -15.57
C GLY A 197 20.15 7.72 -15.73
N ARG A 198 20.59 8.71 -14.95
CA ARG A 198 21.98 9.20 -14.96
C ARG A 198 22.42 9.63 -13.57
N ARG A 199 23.71 9.48 -13.30
CA ARG A 199 24.39 10.14 -12.19
C ARG A 199 25.37 11.19 -12.69
N PHE A 200 25.50 12.29 -11.96
CA PHE A 200 26.31 13.46 -12.32
C PHE A 200 27.14 13.96 -11.12
N GLY A 201 28.09 14.85 -11.43
CA GLY A 201 29.07 15.39 -10.47
C GLY A 201 30.32 14.53 -10.39
N GLU A 202 31.42 15.13 -9.93
CA GLU A 202 32.75 14.48 -9.85
C GLU A 202 32.73 13.16 -9.06
N ARG A 203 31.85 13.06 -8.05
CA ARG A 203 31.66 11.88 -7.21
C ARG A 203 30.38 11.11 -7.54
N GLN A 204 29.76 11.41 -8.68
CA GLN A 204 28.45 10.87 -9.08
C GLN A 204 27.38 11.06 -7.98
N GLN A 205 27.44 12.20 -7.28
CA GLN A 205 26.63 12.47 -6.09
C GLN A 205 25.19 12.86 -6.42
N TYR A 206 24.88 13.25 -7.66
CA TYR A 206 23.53 13.61 -8.10
C TYR A 206 22.96 12.51 -9.00
N GLY A 207 21.90 11.82 -8.57
CA GLY A 207 21.17 10.85 -9.36
C GLY A 207 19.84 11.42 -9.85
N VAL A 208 19.53 11.21 -11.13
CA VAL A 208 18.25 11.60 -11.74
C VAL A 208 17.70 10.42 -12.53
N ARG A 209 16.48 10.01 -12.19
CA ARG A 209 15.69 9.01 -12.93
C ARG A 209 14.38 9.61 -13.39
N ILE A 210 14.11 9.54 -14.69
CA ILE A 210 12.87 10.02 -15.31
C ILE A 210 12.18 8.84 -15.99
N ASN A 211 10.89 8.68 -15.74
CA ASN A 211 10.05 7.73 -16.46
C ASN A 211 8.84 8.47 -17.03
N ALA A 212 8.48 8.14 -18.27
CA ALA A 212 7.28 8.64 -18.91
C ALA A 212 6.58 7.51 -19.66
N VAL A 213 5.25 7.46 -19.59
CA VAL A 213 4.41 6.54 -20.35
C VAL A 213 3.19 7.30 -20.84
N GLY A 214 2.76 7.03 -22.07
CA GLY A 214 1.54 7.61 -22.62
C GLY A 214 0.98 6.74 -23.73
N GLY A 215 -0.34 6.63 -23.80
CA GLY A 215 -0.97 5.96 -24.93
C GLY A 215 -2.43 5.55 -24.71
N THR A 216 -2.91 4.70 -25.60
CA THR A 216 -4.30 4.20 -25.64
C THR A 216 -4.39 2.83 -25.00
N LEU A 217 -5.46 2.63 -24.23
CA LEU A 217 -5.85 1.36 -23.64
C LEU A 217 -7.02 0.79 -24.44
N ARG A 218 -6.98 -0.51 -24.73
CA ARG A 218 -8.09 -1.27 -25.28
C ARG A 218 -8.28 -2.52 -24.44
N SER A 219 -9.52 -2.88 -24.18
CA SER A 219 -9.88 -4.12 -23.49
C SER A 219 -10.38 -5.14 -24.50
N ALA A 220 -10.38 -6.42 -24.12
CA ALA A 220 -11.05 -7.48 -24.86
C ALA A 220 -12.57 -7.24 -24.98
N ILE A 221 -13.14 -6.37 -24.14
CA ILE A 221 -14.52 -5.92 -24.22
C ILE A 221 -14.65 -4.79 -25.25
N ASN A 222 -15.53 -4.97 -26.24
CA ASN A 222 -15.73 -4.04 -27.33
C ASN A 222 -16.20 -2.64 -26.87
N GLY A 223 -15.45 -1.60 -27.25
CA GLY A 223 -15.74 -0.21 -26.88
C GLY A 223 -15.39 0.14 -25.43
N VAL A 224 -14.69 -0.75 -24.72
CA VAL A 224 -13.99 -0.42 -23.48
C VAL A 224 -12.61 0.12 -23.84
N ASP A 225 -12.60 1.43 -24.04
CA ASP A 225 -11.51 2.18 -24.60
C ASP A 225 -11.02 3.23 -23.61
N GLY A 226 -9.72 3.50 -23.63
CA GLY A 226 -9.14 4.45 -22.70
C GLY A 226 -7.81 5.02 -23.14
N ARG A 227 -7.23 5.78 -22.22
CA ARG A 227 -5.87 6.30 -22.29
C ARG A 227 -5.27 6.32 -20.90
N ARG A 228 -3.95 6.23 -20.84
CA ARG A 228 -3.20 6.40 -19.61
C ARG A 228 -1.94 7.19 -19.84
N GLU A 229 -1.51 7.88 -18.81
CA GLU A 229 -0.28 8.64 -18.78
C GLU A 229 0.39 8.52 -17.41
N LEU A 230 1.71 8.51 -17.41
CA LEU A 230 2.58 8.56 -16.23
C LEU A 230 3.76 9.47 -16.57
N ALA A 231 4.11 10.35 -15.64
CA ALA A 231 5.40 11.02 -15.59
C ALA A 231 5.94 10.90 -14.16
N SER A 232 7.21 10.54 -14.01
CA SER A 232 7.84 10.52 -12.70
C SER A 232 9.29 10.98 -12.74
N LEU A 233 9.73 11.53 -11.62
CA LEU A 233 11.08 11.98 -11.36
C LEU A 233 11.53 11.45 -10.00
N ALA A 234 12.62 10.68 -9.98
CA ALA A 234 13.32 10.33 -8.75
C ALA A 234 14.68 11.01 -8.72
N LEU A 235 14.96 11.70 -7.62
CA LEU A 235 16.20 12.42 -7.38
C LEU A 235 16.91 11.80 -6.19
N ASP A 236 18.22 11.62 -6.32
CA ASP A 236 19.12 11.23 -5.24
C ASP A 236 20.25 12.26 -5.14
N TRP A 237 20.57 12.73 -3.95
CA TRP A 237 21.66 13.68 -3.74
C TRP A 237 22.45 13.32 -2.48
N LYS A 238 23.68 12.85 -2.68
CA LYS A 238 24.69 12.73 -1.63
C LYS A 238 25.27 14.12 -1.34
N ALA A 239 24.59 14.87 -0.47
CA ALA A 239 24.93 16.25 -0.14
C ALA A 239 26.27 16.36 0.62
N SER A 240 26.58 15.38 1.47
CA SER A 240 27.88 15.23 2.12
C SER A 240 28.18 13.75 2.37
N GLU A 241 29.28 13.42 3.05
CA GLU A 241 29.54 12.05 3.51
C GLU A 241 28.50 11.57 4.54
N ARG A 242 27.82 12.50 5.24
CA ARG A 242 26.85 12.18 6.28
C ARG A 242 25.39 12.38 5.87
N LEU A 243 25.12 13.18 4.83
CA LEU A 243 23.77 13.57 4.43
C LEU A 243 23.42 13.07 3.03
N ASN A 244 22.36 12.27 2.93
CA ASN A 244 21.74 11.84 1.69
C ASN A 244 20.30 12.36 1.61
N LEU A 245 19.95 12.96 0.47
CA LEU A 245 18.63 13.52 0.21
C LEU A 245 18.00 12.81 -0.97
N LYS A 246 16.70 12.52 -0.88
CA LYS A 246 15.94 11.83 -1.91
C LYS A 246 14.60 12.53 -2.14
N ALA A 247 14.16 12.56 -3.39
CA ALA A 247 12.81 13.00 -3.75
C ALA A 247 12.18 12.03 -4.78
N ASP A 248 10.92 11.68 -4.59
CA ASP A 248 10.07 11.00 -5.56
C ASP A 248 8.91 11.92 -5.91
N ILE A 249 8.71 12.14 -7.21
CA ILE A 249 7.58 12.88 -7.75
C ILE A 249 6.92 12.01 -8.80
N GLU A 250 5.62 11.79 -8.71
CA GLU A 250 4.84 11.01 -9.69
C GLU A 250 3.54 11.73 -10.02
N HIS A 251 3.23 11.85 -11.30
CA HIS A 251 1.91 12.21 -11.80
C HIS A 251 1.42 11.07 -12.71
N TYR A 252 0.20 10.60 -12.50
CA TYR A 252 -0.42 9.66 -13.43
C TYR A 252 -1.92 9.85 -13.53
N ARG A 253 -2.45 9.55 -14.71
CA ARG A 253 -3.88 9.60 -14.99
C ARG A 253 -4.30 8.41 -15.83
N LYS A 254 -5.50 7.93 -15.56
CA LYS A 254 -6.15 6.85 -16.30
C LYS A 254 -7.59 7.24 -16.59
N LYS A 255 -7.95 7.19 -17.87
CA LYS A 255 -9.32 7.43 -18.33
C LYS A 255 -9.76 6.26 -19.21
N ILE A 256 -10.85 5.59 -18.85
CA ILE A 256 -11.33 4.38 -19.55
C ILE A 256 -12.83 4.21 -19.34
N THR A 257 -13.53 3.63 -20.30
CA THR A 257 -14.91 3.16 -20.08
C THR A 257 -14.91 2.12 -18.97
N GLU A 258 -15.74 2.29 -17.94
CA GLU A 258 -15.83 1.36 -16.82
C GLU A 258 -16.92 0.31 -17.12
N GLN A 259 -16.54 -0.97 -17.24
CA GLN A 259 -17.48 -2.05 -17.49
C GLN A 259 -18.46 -2.24 -16.33
N THR A 260 -19.70 -2.60 -16.65
CA THR A 260 -20.76 -2.86 -15.67
C THR A 260 -20.44 -4.10 -14.85
N SER A 261 -20.54 -3.98 -13.53
CA SER A 261 -20.39 -5.14 -12.64
C SER A 261 -21.66 -5.99 -12.63
N LEU A 262 -21.51 -7.31 -12.66
CA LEU A 262 -22.63 -8.24 -12.54
C LEU A 262 -22.88 -8.57 -11.07
N ILE A 263 -24.12 -8.41 -10.62
CA ILE A 263 -24.55 -8.90 -9.31
C ILE A 263 -25.16 -10.28 -9.50
N VAL A 264 -24.63 -11.28 -8.78
CA VAL A 264 -25.17 -12.64 -8.84
C VAL A 264 -26.60 -12.69 -8.28
N PRO A 265 -27.49 -13.53 -8.83
CA PRO A 265 -28.83 -13.69 -8.31
C PRO A 265 -28.82 -14.13 -6.84
N LYS A 266 -29.86 -13.75 -6.08
CA LYS A 266 -30.02 -14.22 -4.70
C LYS A 266 -30.20 -15.73 -4.69
N ALA A 267 -29.60 -16.39 -3.69
CA ALA A 267 -29.79 -17.82 -3.47
C ALA A 267 -31.27 -18.14 -3.24
N ARG A 268 -31.75 -19.19 -3.90
CA ARG A 268 -33.06 -19.82 -3.63
C ARG A 268 -32.81 -21.23 -3.14
N ASN A 269 -33.37 -21.59 -1.99
CA ASN A 269 -33.16 -22.89 -1.34
C ASN A 269 -31.67 -23.26 -1.19
N GLY A 270 -30.83 -22.30 -0.77
CA GLY A 270 -29.40 -22.50 -0.59
C GLY A 270 -28.57 -22.63 -1.88
N ARG A 271 -29.19 -22.51 -3.06
CA ARG A 271 -28.50 -22.61 -4.36
C ARG A 271 -28.57 -21.30 -5.12
N ILE A 272 -27.45 -20.89 -5.71
CA ILE A 272 -27.40 -19.76 -6.64
C ILE A 272 -27.46 -20.33 -8.05
N ALA A 273 -28.57 -20.05 -8.75
CA ALA A 273 -28.63 -20.34 -10.17
C ALA A 273 -27.82 -19.28 -10.92
N LEU A 274 -26.77 -19.70 -11.62
CA LEU A 274 -25.93 -18.83 -12.43
C LEU A 274 -26.50 -18.73 -13.85
N PRO A 275 -26.45 -17.54 -14.48
CA PRO A 275 -26.79 -17.41 -15.90
C PRO A 275 -25.78 -18.19 -16.77
N ALA A 276 -26.11 -18.39 -18.04
CA ALA A 276 -25.09 -18.73 -19.02
C ALA A 276 -24.03 -17.62 -19.07
N LEU A 277 -22.78 -17.97 -19.36
CA LEU A 277 -21.73 -16.96 -19.49
C LEU A 277 -22.08 -16.06 -20.70
N PRO A 278 -22.26 -14.74 -20.50
CA PRO A 278 -22.44 -13.82 -21.62
C PRO A 278 -21.15 -13.78 -22.46
N ASP A 279 -21.25 -13.29 -23.69
CA ASP A 279 -20.07 -13.08 -24.55
C ASP A 279 -19.06 -12.15 -23.81
N PRO A 280 -17.83 -12.60 -23.53
CA PRO A 280 -16.84 -11.81 -22.81
C PRO A 280 -16.39 -10.56 -23.58
N LYS A 281 -16.67 -10.46 -24.88
CA LYS A 281 -16.40 -9.25 -25.68
C LYS A 281 -17.53 -8.23 -25.61
N GLN A 282 -18.66 -8.57 -25.00
CA GLN A 282 -19.84 -7.72 -24.98
C GLN A 282 -19.78 -6.69 -23.85
N ARG A 283 -20.00 -5.42 -24.23
CA ARG A 283 -20.05 -4.32 -23.27
C ARG A 283 -21.46 -4.13 -22.74
N LEU A 284 -21.58 -4.15 -21.42
CA LEU A 284 -22.85 -3.93 -20.70
C LEU A 284 -22.99 -2.47 -20.25
N ALA A 285 -21.86 -1.81 -19.98
CA ALA A 285 -21.82 -0.41 -19.58
C ALA A 285 -22.14 0.52 -20.74
N PRO A 286 -22.86 1.64 -20.55
CA PRO A 286 -22.95 2.69 -21.56
C PRO A 286 -21.58 3.30 -21.92
N ARG A 287 -21.36 3.81 -23.14
CA ARG A 287 -20.06 4.40 -23.54
C ARG A 287 -19.69 5.64 -22.74
N TRP A 288 -20.70 6.38 -22.26
CA TRP A 288 -20.49 7.54 -21.42
C TRP A 288 -20.11 7.19 -19.97
N ALA A 289 -20.19 5.90 -19.58
CA ALA A 289 -19.84 5.42 -18.25
C ALA A 289 -18.32 5.37 -18.06
N VAL A 290 -17.70 6.55 -18.08
CA VAL A 290 -16.24 6.70 -18.07
C VAL A 290 -15.73 6.86 -16.65
N PHE A 291 -14.68 6.12 -16.33
CA PHE A 291 -13.77 6.35 -15.23
C PHE A 291 -12.68 7.32 -15.68
N ASP A 292 -12.41 8.35 -14.90
CA ASP A 292 -11.33 9.32 -15.11
C ASP A 292 -10.71 9.63 -13.75
N GLY A 293 -9.53 9.08 -13.51
CA GLY A 293 -8.80 9.27 -12.25
C GLY A 293 -7.40 9.78 -12.51
N GLN A 294 -6.90 10.62 -11.60
CA GLN A 294 -5.52 11.10 -11.60
C GLN A 294 -4.98 11.16 -10.17
N ALA A 295 -3.67 10.99 -10.02
CA ALA A 295 -2.98 11.16 -8.76
C ALA A 295 -1.60 11.78 -8.93
N ASP A 296 -1.25 12.60 -7.94
CA ASP A 296 0.03 13.28 -7.76
C ASP A 296 0.65 12.79 -6.45
N ASN A 297 1.90 12.34 -6.48
CA ASN A 297 2.65 11.86 -5.33
C ASN A 297 3.94 12.67 -5.17
N LEU A 298 4.23 13.08 -3.93
CA LEU A 298 5.51 13.65 -3.52
C LEU A 298 6.00 12.94 -2.26
N LEU A 299 7.21 12.39 -2.29
CA LEU A 299 7.93 11.90 -1.11
C LEU A 299 9.31 12.52 -1.06
N LEU A 300 9.64 13.14 0.06
CA LEU A 300 10.96 13.65 0.39
C LEU A 300 11.55 12.81 1.52
N ARG A 301 12.84 12.49 1.43
CA ARG A 301 13.58 11.77 2.45
C ARG A 301 14.96 12.40 2.67
N ALA A 302 15.36 12.51 3.93
CA ALA A 302 16.70 12.90 4.35
C ALA A 302 17.25 11.84 5.31
N ASP A 303 18.40 11.28 4.98
CA ASP A 303 19.15 10.37 5.85
C ASP A 303 20.42 11.09 6.31
N TYR A 304 20.55 11.30 7.62
CA TYR A 304 21.68 12.00 8.24
C TYR A 304 22.39 11.09 9.25
N SER A 305 23.66 10.81 8.99
CA SER A 305 24.51 10.04 9.89
C SER A 305 24.96 10.93 11.05
N LEU A 306 24.46 10.65 12.25
CA LEU A 306 24.82 11.34 13.48
C LEU A 306 26.21 10.89 13.97
N SER A 307 26.50 9.61 13.80
CA SER A 307 27.80 8.98 14.03
C SER A 307 27.92 7.73 13.16
N ASP A 308 29.02 6.99 13.30
CA ASP A 308 29.24 5.73 12.58
C ASP A 308 28.29 4.62 12.99
N ASN A 309 27.51 4.79 14.07
CA ASN A 309 26.56 3.79 14.60
C ASN A 309 25.11 4.29 14.65
N TRP A 310 24.85 5.56 14.31
CA TRP A 310 23.53 6.18 14.46
C TRP A 310 23.16 7.04 13.26
N MET A 311 21.94 6.85 12.77
CA MET A 311 21.36 7.59 11.65
C MET A 311 19.99 8.13 12.01
N LEU A 312 19.76 9.39 11.65
CA LEU A 312 18.45 10.03 11.69
C LEU A 312 17.87 10.07 10.27
N THR A 313 16.70 9.45 10.09
CA THR A 313 15.91 9.52 8.86
C THR A 313 14.69 10.42 9.10
N LEU A 314 14.46 11.36 8.19
CA LEU A 314 13.26 12.18 8.09
C LEU A 314 12.58 11.91 6.75
N GLU A 315 11.30 11.59 6.76
CA GLU A 315 10.48 11.42 5.57
C GLU A 315 9.21 12.27 5.67
N THR A 316 8.86 12.97 4.59
CA THR A 316 7.63 13.77 4.53
C THR A 316 7.08 13.78 3.11
N GLY A 317 5.78 13.91 2.96
CA GLY A 317 5.16 13.88 1.64
C GLY A 317 3.65 13.83 1.67
N GLY A 318 3.07 13.70 0.48
CA GLY A 318 1.63 13.56 0.32
C GLY A 318 1.24 12.97 -1.03
N THR A 319 0.03 12.41 -1.07
CA THR A 319 -0.66 12.04 -2.30
C THR A 319 -1.91 12.89 -2.43
N GLU A 320 -2.15 13.43 -3.62
CA GLU A 320 -3.43 14.02 -4.00
C GLU A 320 -4.03 13.16 -5.10
N ALA A 321 -5.29 12.78 -4.98
CA ALA A 321 -5.96 11.97 -5.97
C ALA A 321 -7.38 12.47 -6.20
N SER A 322 -7.79 12.51 -7.46
CA SER A 322 -9.18 12.79 -7.83
C SER A 322 -9.70 11.74 -8.79
N ARG A 323 -11.01 11.50 -8.73
CA ARG A 323 -11.67 10.53 -9.61
C ARG A 323 -13.09 10.95 -9.91
N ARG A 324 -13.41 11.05 -11.19
CA ARG A 324 -14.78 11.00 -11.69
C ARG A 324 -15.08 9.60 -12.18
N ARG A 325 -16.23 9.04 -11.82
CA ARG A 325 -16.68 7.77 -12.39
C ARG A 325 -18.18 7.67 -12.46
N ALA A 326 -18.66 6.87 -13.40
CA ALA A 326 -20.04 6.43 -13.51
C ALA A 326 -20.07 4.90 -13.31
N ALA A 327 -20.13 4.48 -12.05
CA ALA A 327 -20.11 3.08 -11.70
C ALA A 327 -21.48 2.46 -12.02
N THR A 328 -21.51 1.40 -12.83
CA THR A 328 -22.76 0.72 -13.20
C THR A 328 -22.75 -0.72 -12.71
N GLN A 329 -23.93 -1.22 -12.34
CA GLN A 329 -24.18 -2.61 -12.00
C GLN A 329 -25.43 -3.12 -12.72
N LEU A 330 -25.39 -4.38 -13.15
CA LEU A 330 -26.54 -5.10 -13.68
C LEU A 330 -26.97 -6.13 -12.63
N ASP A 331 -28.24 -6.01 -12.20
CA ASP A 331 -28.83 -6.88 -11.21
C ASP A 331 -30.27 -7.24 -11.58
N GLY A 332 -30.84 -8.18 -10.84
CA GLY A 332 -32.25 -8.56 -10.99
C GLY A 332 -32.61 -9.08 -12.38
N TYR A 333 -31.62 -9.61 -13.11
CA TYR A 333 -31.84 -10.17 -14.43
C TYR A 333 -32.44 -11.58 -14.35
N ASP A 334 -33.29 -11.91 -15.31
CA ASP A 334 -33.69 -13.29 -15.56
C ASP A 334 -32.50 -14.09 -16.12
N ILE A 335 -32.27 -15.31 -15.61
CA ILE A 335 -31.10 -16.10 -15.99
C ILE A 335 -31.21 -16.70 -17.40
N HIS A 336 -32.41 -16.77 -17.96
CA HIS A 336 -32.68 -17.31 -19.30
C HIS A 336 -32.81 -16.20 -20.33
N SER A 337 -33.64 -15.19 -20.10
CA SER A 337 -33.82 -14.08 -21.05
C SER A 337 -32.74 -13.01 -20.94
N GLY A 338 -32.08 -12.88 -19.79
CA GLY A 338 -31.09 -11.84 -19.52
C GLY A 338 -31.70 -10.48 -19.16
N ASP A 339 -33.04 -10.33 -19.17
CA ASP A 339 -33.69 -9.04 -18.90
C ASP A 339 -33.55 -8.64 -17.45
N GLY A 340 -32.90 -7.51 -17.21
CA GLY A 340 -32.64 -7.02 -15.86
C GLY A 340 -32.66 -5.50 -15.75
N ARG A 341 -32.10 -5.04 -14.64
CA ARG A 341 -32.03 -3.63 -14.29
C ARG A 341 -30.58 -3.20 -14.22
N LEU A 342 -30.22 -2.25 -15.09
CA LEU A 342 -28.98 -1.52 -14.94
C LEU A 342 -29.20 -0.36 -14.00
N SER A 343 -28.38 -0.26 -12.97
CA SER A 343 -28.34 0.89 -12.07
C SER A 343 -26.92 1.40 -11.95
N GLY A 344 -26.77 2.66 -11.58
CA GLY A 344 -25.44 3.20 -11.39
C GLY A 344 -25.41 4.48 -10.58
N GLN A 345 -24.19 4.92 -10.29
CA GLN A 345 -23.92 6.15 -9.57
C GLN A 345 -22.85 6.96 -10.29
N ARG A 346 -23.10 8.26 -10.50
CA ARG A 346 -22.05 9.19 -10.96
C ARG A 346 -21.55 9.97 -9.76
N GLN A 347 -20.22 10.00 -9.62
CA GLN A 347 -19.57 10.65 -8.50
C GLN A 347 -18.24 11.24 -8.91
N ARG A 348 -17.84 12.28 -8.19
CA ARG A 348 -16.51 12.88 -8.22
C ARG A 348 -15.95 12.90 -6.81
N GLY A 349 -14.89 12.15 -6.56
CA GLY A 349 -14.22 12.13 -5.26
C GLY A 349 -12.83 12.75 -5.34
N GLU A 350 -12.38 13.31 -4.22
CA GLU A 350 -11.06 13.90 -4.03
C GLU A 350 -10.52 13.41 -2.68
N TRP A 351 -9.28 12.94 -2.67
CA TRP A 351 -8.61 12.35 -1.53
C TRP A 351 -7.20 12.93 -1.40
N HIS A 352 -6.77 13.16 -0.16
CA HIS A 352 -5.43 13.63 0.12
C HIS A 352 -4.84 12.80 1.25
N SER A 353 -3.60 12.34 1.10
CA SER A 353 -2.80 11.75 2.17
C SER A 353 -1.62 12.67 2.47
N ARG A 354 -1.23 12.74 3.73
CA ARG A 354 0.01 13.39 4.17
C ARG A 354 0.74 12.50 5.15
N LEU A 355 2.06 12.55 5.11
CA LEU A 355 2.95 11.79 5.98
C LEU A 355 4.03 12.71 6.56
N LEU A 356 4.33 12.51 7.83
CA LEU A 356 5.59 12.92 8.45
C LEU A 356 6.11 11.72 9.25
N ARG A 357 7.36 11.33 9.03
CA ARG A 357 8.04 10.28 9.79
C ARG A 357 9.43 10.76 10.16
N THR A 358 9.81 10.55 11.41
CA THR A 358 11.18 10.74 11.89
C THR A 358 11.59 9.48 12.61
N GLN A 359 12.77 8.96 12.29
CA GLN A 359 13.23 7.67 12.76
C GLN A 359 14.72 7.76 13.08
N LEU A 360 15.09 7.34 14.28
CA LEU A 360 16.46 7.10 14.68
C LEU A 360 16.73 5.60 14.55
N VAL A 361 17.79 5.25 13.83
CA VAL A 361 18.25 3.88 13.64
C VAL A 361 19.69 3.81 14.13
N GLY A 362 20.02 2.80 14.93
CA GLY A 362 21.40 2.63 15.35
C GLY A 362 21.73 1.27 15.94
N GLN A 363 23.01 1.08 16.20
CA GLN A 363 23.55 -0.14 16.76
C GLN A 363 24.15 0.12 18.13
N LEU A 364 23.95 -0.83 19.04
CA LEU A 364 24.50 -0.83 20.40
C LEU A 364 25.00 -2.23 20.74
N GLN A 365 26.18 -2.32 21.37
CA GLN A 365 26.72 -3.57 21.89
C GLN A 365 26.61 -3.55 23.42
N THR A 366 26.01 -4.58 24.02
CA THR A 366 26.00 -4.78 25.48
C THR A 366 26.60 -6.15 25.83
N GLY A 367 27.90 -6.16 26.15
CA GLY A 367 28.65 -7.41 26.31
C GLY A 367 28.60 -8.26 25.03
N PRO A 368 28.16 -9.52 25.07
CA PRO A 368 28.08 -10.37 23.88
C PRO A 368 26.87 -10.05 22.98
N LEU A 369 25.95 -9.19 23.43
CA LEU A 369 24.70 -8.92 22.76
C LEU A 369 24.85 -7.74 21.80
N ARG A 370 24.39 -7.93 20.55
CA ARG A 370 24.29 -6.84 19.57
C ARG A 370 22.83 -6.44 19.40
N HIS A 371 22.55 -5.15 19.57
CA HIS A 371 21.25 -4.53 19.42
C HIS A 371 21.22 -3.70 18.15
N GLU A 372 20.15 -3.83 17.39
CA GLU A 372 19.80 -2.94 16.28
C GLU A 372 18.49 -2.26 16.63
N LEU A 373 18.63 -1.00 17.05
CA LEU A 373 17.57 -0.20 17.63
C LEU A 373 16.93 0.71 16.59
N ILE A 374 15.61 0.74 16.63
CA ILE A 374 14.80 1.68 15.88
C ILE A 374 13.89 2.40 16.87
N ALA A 375 13.89 3.73 16.85
CA ALA A 375 12.91 4.54 17.57
C ALA A 375 12.38 5.62 16.63
N GLY A 376 11.08 5.91 16.66
CA GLY A 376 10.53 6.88 15.74
C GLY A 376 9.18 7.43 16.10
N TYR A 377 8.85 8.51 15.42
CA TYR A 377 7.54 9.14 15.38
C TYR A 377 7.00 9.05 13.95
N ALA A 378 5.72 8.72 13.80
CA ALA A 378 5.05 8.79 12.52
C ALA A 378 3.67 9.40 12.69
N GLN A 379 3.33 10.29 11.75
CA GLN A 379 2.02 10.89 11.62
C GLN A 379 1.52 10.73 10.20
N SER A 380 0.33 10.15 10.05
CA SER A 380 -0.40 10.12 8.78
C SER A 380 -1.72 10.86 8.92
N ARG A 381 -2.07 11.64 7.89
CA ARG A 381 -3.40 12.25 7.76
C ARG A 381 -4.00 11.82 6.44
N LEU A 382 -5.26 11.43 6.46
CA LEU A 382 -6.05 11.10 5.28
C LEU A 382 -7.30 11.97 5.29
N THR A 383 -7.53 12.71 4.21
CA THR A 383 -8.78 13.45 4.00
C THR A 383 -9.48 12.96 2.75
N GLN A 384 -10.81 12.96 2.81
CA GLN A 384 -11.70 12.78 1.67
C GLN A 384 -12.66 13.96 1.66
N ALA A 385 -12.74 14.68 0.54
CA ALA A 385 -13.72 15.73 0.37
C ALA A 385 -15.15 15.14 0.40
N ALA A 386 -16.11 15.91 0.90
CA ALA A 386 -17.51 15.54 0.75
C ALA A 386 -17.91 15.67 -0.72
N PHE A 387 -18.68 14.72 -1.23
CA PHE A 387 -19.13 14.74 -2.62
C PHE A 387 -20.54 14.17 -2.78
N ASP A 388 -21.24 14.65 -3.78
CA ASP A 388 -22.54 14.10 -4.17
C ASP A 388 -22.36 12.96 -5.16
N ALA A 389 -23.12 11.90 -4.94
CA ALA A 389 -23.29 10.81 -5.88
C ALA A 389 -24.75 10.82 -6.34
N ASP A 390 -24.98 11.12 -7.61
CA ASP A 390 -26.31 10.91 -8.17
C ASP A 390 -26.48 9.43 -8.53
N SER A 391 -27.74 9.00 -8.59
CA SER A 391 -28.11 7.63 -8.93
C SER A 391 -29.08 7.61 -10.09
N PHE A 392 -28.97 6.57 -10.92
CA PHE A 392 -29.82 6.38 -12.09
C PHE A 392 -30.11 4.89 -12.28
N GLN A 393 -31.17 4.59 -13.02
CA GLN A 393 -31.52 3.22 -13.38
C GLN A 393 -32.34 3.16 -14.66
N THR A 394 -32.19 2.04 -15.37
CA THR A 394 -32.93 1.70 -16.59
C THR A 394 -33.00 0.19 -16.76
N ARG A 395 -33.75 -0.28 -17.76
CA ARG A 395 -33.72 -1.68 -18.20
C ARG A 395 -32.48 -1.92 -19.07
N GLN A 396 -31.91 -3.10 -18.97
CA GLN A 396 -30.82 -3.58 -19.81
C GLN A 396 -30.89 -5.11 -19.89
N ASN A 397 -30.30 -5.70 -20.93
CA ASN A 397 -30.24 -7.15 -21.09
C ASN A 397 -28.79 -7.66 -20.96
N LEU A 398 -28.60 -8.80 -20.31
CA LEU A 398 -27.30 -9.45 -20.07
C LEU A 398 -26.67 -10.03 -21.35
N TYR A 399 -27.48 -10.56 -22.27
CA TYR A 399 -27.04 -11.24 -23.48
C TYR A 399 -27.15 -10.37 -24.74
N HIS A 400 -28.06 -9.39 -24.70
CA HIS A 400 -28.35 -8.46 -25.80
C HIS A 400 -28.44 -7.00 -25.30
N PRO A 401 -27.39 -6.45 -24.67
CA PRO A 401 -27.36 -5.08 -24.21
C PRO A 401 -27.53 -4.10 -25.37
N SER A 402 -28.31 -3.05 -25.13
CA SER A 402 -28.41 -1.90 -26.03
C SER A 402 -27.56 -0.74 -25.53
N GLU A 403 -27.12 0.12 -26.46
CA GLU A 403 -26.44 1.36 -26.08
C GLU A 403 -27.43 2.31 -25.41
N LEU A 404 -27.08 2.80 -24.22
CA LEU A 404 -27.95 3.65 -23.43
C LEU A 404 -27.52 5.12 -23.54
N PRO A 405 -28.46 6.06 -23.74
CA PRO A 405 -28.15 7.49 -23.69
C PRO A 405 -27.80 7.91 -22.25
N TRP A 406 -27.41 9.17 -22.08
CA TRP A 406 -27.24 9.73 -20.74
C TRP A 406 -28.54 9.62 -19.94
N LEU A 407 -28.47 8.99 -18.77
CA LEU A 407 -29.65 8.73 -17.95
C LEU A 407 -29.90 9.86 -16.93
N PRO A 408 -31.15 10.30 -16.75
CA PRO A 408 -31.48 11.32 -15.75
C PRO A 408 -31.26 10.80 -14.33
N ALA A 409 -30.84 11.69 -13.43
CA ALA A 409 -30.72 11.37 -12.02
C ALA A 409 -32.10 11.09 -11.40
N ARG A 410 -32.21 10.03 -10.62
CA ARG A 410 -33.41 9.69 -9.82
C ARG A 410 -33.27 10.06 -8.35
N GLY A 411 -32.07 10.35 -7.90
CA GLY A 411 -31.79 10.73 -6.51
C GLY A 411 -30.33 11.08 -6.32
N ILE A 412 -30.05 11.89 -5.30
CA ILE A 412 -28.71 12.35 -4.95
C ILE A 412 -28.41 11.89 -3.52
N ARG A 413 -27.24 11.28 -3.33
CA ARG A 413 -26.71 10.91 -2.02
C ARG A 413 -25.46 11.73 -1.73
N ARG A 414 -25.49 12.51 -0.65
CA ARG A 414 -24.29 13.17 -0.13
C ARG A 414 -23.40 12.15 0.57
N ASN A 415 -22.16 12.03 0.13
CA ASN A 415 -21.12 11.31 0.84
C ASN A 415 -20.36 12.32 1.71
N PRO A 416 -20.32 12.12 3.03
CA PRO A 416 -19.69 13.09 3.92
C PRO A 416 -18.17 13.08 3.77
N ALA A 417 -17.55 14.20 4.15
CA ALA A 417 -16.11 14.30 4.26
C ALA A 417 -15.59 13.33 5.32
N ILE A 418 -14.38 12.82 5.11
CA ILE A 418 -13.67 11.97 6.07
C ILE A 418 -12.35 12.66 6.41
N HIS A 419 -12.04 12.76 7.69
CA HIS A 419 -10.75 13.24 8.18
C HIS A 419 -10.20 12.24 9.17
N THR A 420 -9.06 11.65 8.85
CA THR A 420 -8.37 10.67 9.69
C THR A 420 -6.99 11.21 10.05
N SER A 421 -6.60 11.05 11.30
CA SER A 421 -5.25 11.32 11.82
C SER A 421 -4.79 10.10 12.61
N ASP A 422 -3.63 9.58 12.26
CA ASP A 422 -2.88 8.58 13.01
C ASP A 422 -1.57 9.23 13.45
N ARG A 423 -1.28 9.22 14.74
CA ARG A 423 0.00 9.62 15.30
C ARG A 423 0.50 8.46 16.13
N GLY A 424 1.79 8.16 16.05
CA GLY A 424 2.34 7.17 16.96
C GLY A 424 3.83 7.26 17.14
N LEU A 425 4.23 6.93 18.37
CA LEU A 425 5.60 6.71 18.78
C LEU A 425 5.84 5.21 18.78
N TYR A 426 6.98 4.78 18.26
CA TYR A 426 7.34 3.38 18.20
C TYR A 426 8.81 3.18 18.52
N ALA A 427 9.11 2.04 19.11
CA ALA A 427 10.46 1.54 19.29
C ALA A 427 10.51 0.05 18.96
N MET A 428 11.65 -0.41 18.47
CA MET A 428 11.93 -1.81 18.17
C MET A 428 13.41 -2.09 18.42
N ASP A 429 13.70 -3.24 19.01
CA ASP A 429 15.04 -3.78 19.15
C ASP A 429 15.11 -5.13 18.44
N ARG A 430 16.10 -5.27 17.57
CA ARG A 430 16.52 -6.55 17.00
C ARG A 430 17.80 -6.99 17.71
N LEU A 431 17.64 -7.93 18.62
CA LEU A 431 18.67 -8.43 19.50
C LEU A 431 19.30 -9.70 18.91
N THR A 432 20.57 -9.63 18.56
CA THR A 432 21.36 -10.81 18.18
C THR A 432 22.00 -11.41 19.42
N LEU A 433 21.50 -12.58 19.83
CA LEU A 433 22.00 -13.33 20.99
C LEU A 433 23.23 -14.18 20.64
N SER A 434 23.25 -14.72 19.42
CA SER A 434 24.34 -15.53 18.86
C SER A 434 24.23 -15.51 17.33
N PRO A 435 25.20 -16.05 16.58
CA PRO A 435 25.09 -16.18 15.12
C PRO A 435 23.82 -16.93 14.66
N ARG A 436 23.26 -17.80 15.51
CA ARG A 436 22.09 -18.63 15.21
C ARG A 436 20.78 -18.09 15.77
N TRP A 437 20.81 -17.17 16.73
CA TRP A 437 19.60 -16.72 17.44
C TRP A 437 19.45 -15.21 17.41
N GLN A 438 18.27 -14.77 17.00
CA GLN A 438 17.87 -13.37 17.03
C GLN A 438 16.47 -13.24 17.61
N LEU A 439 16.26 -12.23 18.44
CA LEU A 439 14.96 -11.85 18.98
C LEU A 439 14.58 -10.47 18.46
N VAL A 440 13.30 -10.24 18.22
CA VAL A 440 12.76 -8.93 17.88
C VAL A 440 11.68 -8.58 18.88
N ALA A 441 11.77 -7.42 19.49
CA ALA A 441 10.73 -6.87 20.36
C ALA A 441 10.45 -5.43 19.96
N GLY A 442 9.18 -5.08 19.85
CA GLY A 442 8.77 -3.72 19.50
C GLY A 442 7.44 -3.34 20.09
N LEU A 443 7.23 -2.04 20.23
CA LEU A 443 5.99 -1.45 20.72
C LEU A 443 5.70 -0.16 19.95
N ARG A 444 4.45 0.01 19.53
CA ARG A 444 3.94 1.30 19.02
C ARG A 444 2.77 1.75 19.88
N HIS A 445 2.82 2.96 20.41
CA HIS A 445 1.67 3.65 20.96
C HIS A 445 1.04 4.56 19.90
N THR A 446 -0.26 4.42 19.66
CA THR A 446 -0.99 5.15 18.61
C THR A 446 -2.11 6.01 19.21
N ASP A 447 -2.24 7.27 18.80
CA ASP A 447 -3.44 8.11 18.91
C ASP A 447 -4.06 8.22 17.51
N TYR A 448 -5.21 7.57 17.35
CA TYR A 448 -5.97 7.53 16.11
C TYR A 448 -7.30 8.26 16.26
N ARG A 449 -7.63 9.12 15.29
CA ARG A 449 -8.88 9.87 15.24
C ARG A 449 -9.45 9.83 13.83
N SER A 450 -10.73 9.51 13.71
CA SER A 450 -11.46 9.51 12.45
C SER A 450 -12.79 10.22 12.61
N HIS A 451 -13.03 11.22 11.77
CA HIS A 451 -14.25 12.02 11.72
C HIS A 451 -14.93 11.81 10.37
N ARG A 452 -16.20 11.41 10.38
CA ARG A 452 -17.02 11.22 9.18
C ARG A 452 -18.44 11.70 9.46
N ALA A 453 -18.84 12.85 8.91
CA ALA A 453 -20.04 13.56 9.34
C ALA A 453 -20.05 13.70 10.88
N ASP A 454 -21.17 13.37 11.52
CA ASP A 454 -21.33 13.39 12.99
C ASP A 454 -20.66 12.19 13.68
N SER A 455 -20.14 11.23 12.92
CA SER A 455 -19.40 10.10 13.47
C SER A 455 -18.00 10.52 13.88
N ARG A 456 -17.64 10.23 15.13
CA ARG A 456 -16.28 10.33 15.63
C ARG A 456 -15.83 8.97 16.14
N TYR A 457 -14.62 8.56 15.77
CA TYR A 457 -13.96 7.38 16.29
C TYR A 457 -12.58 7.80 16.78
N THR A 458 -12.24 7.42 18.00
CA THR A 458 -10.95 7.70 18.61
C THR A 458 -10.42 6.43 19.27
N ALA A 459 -9.15 6.15 19.09
CA ALA A 459 -8.49 5.02 19.73
C ALA A 459 -7.10 5.45 20.21
N SER A 460 -6.77 5.14 21.46
CA SER A 460 -5.42 5.30 22.02
C SER A 460 -5.01 3.98 22.63
N LEU A 461 -4.02 3.33 22.04
CA LEU A 461 -3.57 2.01 22.49
C LEU A 461 -2.16 1.69 21.99
N SER A 462 -1.55 0.70 22.65
CA SER A 462 -0.23 0.19 22.32
C SER A 462 -0.33 -1.17 21.62
N THR A 463 0.48 -1.36 20.59
CA THR A 463 0.55 -2.58 19.78
C THR A 463 1.94 -3.20 19.90
N PRO A 464 2.07 -4.40 20.49
CA PRO A 464 3.34 -5.08 20.59
C PRO A 464 3.66 -5.87 19.31
N LEU A 465 4.94 -6.12 19.11
CA LEU A 465 5.48 -7.09 18.17
C LEU A 465 6.58 -7.89 18.88
N PHE A 466 6.52 -9.20 18.79
CA PHE A 466 7.55 -10.10 19.29
C PHE A 466 7.86 -11.14 18.22
N ALA A 467 9.14 -11.43 18.01
CA ALA A 467 9.55 -12.54 17.17
C ALA A 467 10.84 -13.19 17.68
N ALA A 468 10.99 -14.48 17.35
CA ALA A 468 12.22 -15.23 17.52
C ALA A 468 12.62 -15.83 16.17
N LEU A 469 13.89 -15.73 15.83
CA LEU A 469 14.49 -16.28 14.62
C LEU A 469 15.63 -17.22 15.00
N PHE A 470 15.64 -18.39 14.38
CA PHE A 470 16.68 -19.41 14.53
C PHE A 470 17.26 -19.79 13.17
N ARG A 471 18.59 -19.69 13.03
CA ARG A 471 19.33 -20.00 11.81
C ARG A 471 20.09 -21.32 11.97
N PRO A 472 19.50 -22.48 11.60
CA PRO A 472 20.21 -23.74 11.62
C PRO A 472 21.39 -23.75 10.64
N THR A 473 21.25 -23.10 9.48
CA THR A 473 22.30 -22.92 8.46
C THR A 473 22.31 -21.46 7.97
N PRO A 474 23.36 -21.00 7.27
CA PRO A 474 23.41 -19.63 6.74
C PRO A 474 22.30 -19.27 5.74
N ASP A 475 21.71 -20.27 5.09
CA ASP A 475 20.70 -20.16 4.03
C ASP A 475 19.27 -20.51 4.51
N MET A 476 19.10 -20.83 5.79
CA MET A 476 17.81 -21.22 6.36
C MET A 476 17.52 -20.46 7.65
N THR A 477 16.34 -19.82 7.71
CA THR A 477 15.81 -19.20 8.93
C THR A 477 14.46 -19.81 9.28
N LEU A 478 14.33 -20.28 10.52
CA LEU A 478 13.04 -20.61 11.15
C LEU A 478 12.61 -19.43 12.02
N TYR A 479 11.33 -19.09 12.03
CA TYR A 479 10.83 -17.99 12.85
C TYR A 479 9.46 -18.27 13.47
N ALA A 480 9.19 -17.62 14.59
CA ALA A 480 7.87 -17.49 15.20
C ALA A 480 7.64 -16.02 15.55
N SER A 481 6.45 -15.49 15.23
CA SER A 481 6.13 -14.06 15.40
C SER A 481 4.71 -13.86 15.92
N HIS A 482 4.54 -12.90 16.83
CA HIS A 482 3.27 -12.39 17.30
C HIS A 482 3.22 -10.87 17.10
N ALA A 483 2.15 -10.38 16.47
CA ALA A 483 1.93 -8.95 16.28
C ALA A 483 0.43 -8.63 16.27
N SER A 484 0.05 -7.44 16.75
CA SER A 484 -1.35 -6.97 16.81
C SER A 484 -1.68 -5.92 15.74
N GLY A 485 -2.74 -6.14 14.96
CA GLY A 485 -3.21 -5.22 13.92
C GLY A 485 -4.35 -4.34 14.42
N LEU A 486 -4.48 -3.12 13.88
CA LEU A 486 -5.50 -2.16 14.29
C LEU A 486 -6.34 -1.72 13.09
N GLU A 487 -7.65 -1.96 13.17
CA GLU A 487 -8.61 -1.46 12.21
C GLU A 487 -9.78 -0.80 12.94
N GLN A 488 -10.47 0.10 12.24
CA GLN A 488 -11.62 0.78 12.80
C GLN A 488 -12.76 -0.23 12.94
N GLY A 489 -13.21 -0.46 14.18
CA GLY A 489 -14.30 -1.40 14.44
C GLY A 489 -15.61 -1.03 13.71
N ALA A 490 -16.38 -2.05 13.34
CA ALA A 490 -17.72 -1.86 12.80
C ALA A 490 -18.64 -1.22 13.84
N ARG A 491 -19.56 -0.35 13.41
CA ARG A 491 -20.61 0.18 14.29
C ARG A 491 -21.52 -0.97 14.74
N THR A 492 -21.78 -1.05 16.04
CA THR A 492 -23.05 -1.59 16.53
C THR A 492 -24.17 -0.67 16.05
N PRO A 493 -25.25 -1.18 15.42
CA PRO A 493 -26.42 -0.34 15.11
C PRO A 493 -26.91 0.34 16.39
N PRO A 494 -27.41 1.58 16.34
CA PRO A 494 -28.08 2.15 17.49
C PRO A 494 -29.24 1.22 17.85
N ARG A 495 -29.20 0.59 19.03
CA ARG A 495 -30.38 -0.07 19.59
C ARG A 495 -31.48 0.98 19.60
N ARG A 496 -32.52 0.79 18.81
CA ARG A 496 -33.80 1.48 19.04
C ARG A 496 -34.26 1.03 20.41
N SER A 497 -34.09 1.90 21.40
CA SER A 497 -34.77 1.79 22.68
C SER A 497 -36.24 2.08 22.42
N THR A 498 -37.07 1.05 22.27
CA THR A 498 -38.47 1.15 22.68
C THR A 498 -38.52 0.71 24.12
N ALA A 499 -38.67 1.69 25.00
CA ALA A 499 -39.13 1.46 26.35
C ALA A 499 -40.58 0.95 26.27
N THR A 500 -40.84 -0.17 26.92
CA THR A 500 -42.12 -0.50 27.55
C THR A 500 -41.79 -1.39 28.74
N SER A 501 -42.36 -0.97 29.88
CA SER A 501 -42.26 -1.45 31.28
C SER A 501 -41.73 -2.86 31.53
#